data_AF-A0A0B5QTP5-F1
#
_entry.id   AF-A0A0B5QTP5-F1
#
_cell.length_a   1.000
_cell.length_b   1.000
_cell.length_c   1.000
_cell.angle_alpha   90.00
_cell.angle_beta   90.00
_cell.angle_gamma   90.00
#
_symmetry.space_group_name_H-M   'P 1'
#
loop_
_entity.id
_entity.type
_entity.pdbx_description
1 polymer ?
#
loop_
_entity_poly.entity_id
_entity_poly.type
_entity_poly.pdbx_seq_one_letter_code
_entity_poly.pdbx_strand_id
1 'polypeptide(L)'
;MKIGIFNGTVATTNGVYKISDIDIKKAKELLIENGFISAIGHEATAEAVSDTFNMDIKMNRINFKQEVGQKAIVFKLNERPEEGRILSRKEIEEIGYSFKLMERLE
;
A
#
# COMPACT_ATOMS: atom_id res chain seq x y z
N MET A 1 -8.38 14.48 -1.60
CA MET A 1 -7.07 14.27 -0.94
C MET A 1 -6.33 13.18 -1.68
N LYS A 2 -5.01 13.29 -1.86
CA LYS A 2 -4.24 12.22 -2.52
C LYS A 2 -4.28 10.94 -1.68
N ILE A 3 -4.34 9.80 -2.35
CA ILE A 3 -4.38 8.47 -1.74
C ILE A 3 -2.96 8.02 -1.38
N GLY A 4 -2.74 7.53 -0.15
CA GLY A 4 -1.47 6.92 0.23
C GLY A 4 -1.31 5.52 -0.40
N ILE A 5 -0.07 5.12 -0.71
CA ILE A 5 0.23 3.71 -1.07
C ILE A 5 1.27 3.17 -0.11
N PHE A 6 0.92 2.12 0.64
CA PHE A 6 1.78 1.55 1.68
C PHE A 6 2.18 0.10 1.36
N ASN A 7 3.37 -0.30 1.80
CA ASN A 7 3.86 -1.68 1.72
C ASN A 7 3.46 -2.55 2.94
N GLY A 8 2.55 -2.06 3.79
CA GLY A 8 2.03 -2.78 4.94
C GLY A 8 0.93 -2.01 5.65
N THR A 9 0.06 -2.73 6.36
CA THR A 9 -1.05 -2.14 7.14
C THR A 9 -0.52 -1.54 8.44
N VAL A 10 -0.11 -0.28 8.37
CA VAL A 10 0.50 0.46 9.48
C VAL A 10 -0.28 1.74 9.72
N ALA A 11 -0.75 1.93 10.95
CA ALA A 11 -1.26 3.23 11.40
C ALA A 11 -0.08 4.21 11.47
N THR A 12 -0.17 5.29 10.70
CA THR A 12 0.93 6.27 10.57
C THR A 12 0.82 7.42 11.57
N THR A 13 -0.34 7.58 12.19
CA THR A 13 -0.65 8.56 13.22
C THR A 13 -1.59 7.93 14.25
N ASN A 14 -1.83 8.60 15.38
CA ASN A 14 -2.84 8.15 16.34
C ASN A 14 -4.24 8.39 15.80
N GLY A 15 -5.14 7.45 16.03
CA GLY A 15 -6.50 7.57 15.51
C GLY A 15 -7.27 6.26 15.44
N VAL A 16 -8.49 6.37 14.93
CA VAL A 16 -9.32 5.22 14.57
C VAL A 16 -9.17 4.98 13.08
N TYR A 17 -8.90 3.74 12.69
CA TYR A 17 -8.75 3.37 11.28
C TYR A 17 -9.75 2.29 10.89
N LYS A 18 -10.42 2.50 9.76
CA LYS A 18 -11.19 1.45 9.09
C LYS A 18 -10.32 0.80 8.04
N ILE A 19 -10.26 -0.53 8.08
CA ILE A 19 -9.56 -1.34 7.09
C ILE A 19 -10.57 -2.29 6.47
N SER A 20 -10.62 -2.32 5.14
CA SER A 20 -11.47 -3.24 4.38
C SER A 20 -10.72 -3.82 3.19
N ASP A 21 -11.22 -4.93 2.66
CA ASP A 21 -10.73 -5.48 1.41
C ASP A 21 -11.07 -4.54 0.25
N ILE A 22 -10.21 -4.53 -0.77
CA ILE A 22 -10.46 -3.82 -2.02
C ILE A 22 -9.89 -4.64 -3.17
N ASP A 23 -10.63 -4.72 -4.27
CA ASP A 23 -10.13 -5.33 -5.49
C ASP A 23 -9.21 -4.38 -6.28
N ILE A 24 -8.46 -4.96 -7.21
CA ILE A 24 -7.46 -4.23 -8.01
C ILE A 24 -8.11 -3.11 -8.84
N LYS A 25 -9.29 -3.37 -9.40
CA LYS A 25 -10.00 -2.42 -10.27
C LYS A 25 -10.41 -1.18 -9.48
N LYS A 26 -11.05 -1.37 -8.32
CA LYS A 26 -11.51 -0.27 -7.47
C LYS A 26 -10.35 0.50 -6.86
N ALA A 27 -9.28 -0.18 -6.46
CA ALA A 27 -8.06 0.48 -5.99
C ALA A 27 -7.48 1.38 -7.09
N LYS A 28 -7.34 0.87 -8.31
CA LYS A 28 -6.85 1.63 -9.47
C LYS A 28 -7.72 2.84 -9.79
N GLU A 29 -9.05 2.69 -9.79
CA GLU A 29 -9.99 3.81 -9.96
C GLU A 29 -9.73 4.93 -8.94
N LEU A 30 -9.61 4.58 -7.66
CA LEU A 30 -9.35 5.57 -6.60
C LEU A 30 -8.02 6.31 -6.81
N LEU A 31 -6.96 5.60 -7.21
CA LEU A 31 -5.64 6.18 -7.46
C LEU A 31 -5.67 7.16 -8.66
N ILE A 32 -6.41 6.83 -9.73
CA ILE A 32 -6.55 7.68 -10.91
C ILE A 32 -7.37 8.93 -10.58
N GLU A 33 -8.52 8.76 -9.92
CA GLU A 33 -9.45 9.86 -9.62
C GLU A 33 -8.87 10.90 -8.66
N ASN A 34 -8.09 10.47 -7.66
CA ASN A 34 -7.65 11.33 -6.57
C ASN A 34 -6.16 11.66 -6.62
N GLY A 35 -5.41 11.00 -7.51
CA GLY A 35 -3.95 10.95 -7.46
C GLY A 35 -3.44 10.23 -6.20
N PHE A 36 -2.13 10.05 -6.11
CA PHE A 36 -1.53 9.28 -5.03
C PHE A 36 -0.18 9.81 -4.55
N ILE A 37 0.24 9.32 -3.39
CA ILE A 37 1.57 9.48 -2.80
C ILE A 37 2.05 8.08 -2.42
N SER A 38 3.11 7.61 -3.07
CA SER A 38 3.77 6.38 -2.65
C SER A 38 4.52 6.63 -1.33
N ALA A 39 4.34 5.73 -0.36
CA ALA A 39 5.16 5.59 0.82
C ALA A 39 5.69 4.15 0.95
N ILE A 40 5.85 3.47 -0.19
CA ILE A 40 6.44 2.13 -0.27
C ILE A 40 7.94 2.22 0.03
N GLY A 41 8.40 1.46 1.02
CA GLY A 41 9.80 1.45 1.46
C GLY A 41 10.74 0.44 0.80
N HIS A 42 10.23 -0.42 -0.11
CA HIS A 42 11.00 -1.49 -0.75
C HIS A 42 10.78 -1.51 -2.26
N GLU A 43 11.86 -1.61 -3.05
CA GLU A 43 11.81 -1.58 -4.51
C GLU A 43 10.96 -2.72 -5.10
N ALA A 44 11.19 -3.96 -4.68
CA ALA A 44 10.44 -5.12 -5.17
C ALA A 44 8.92 -5.01 -4.93
N THR A 45 8.50 -4.36 -3.83
CA THR A 45 7.08 -4.07 -3.60
C THR A 45 6.58 -2.96 -4.52
N ALA A 46 7.38 -1.93 -4.77
CA ALA A 46 7.01 -0.85 -5.68
C ALA A 46 6.84 -1.36 -7.11
N GLU A 47 7.75 -2.22 -7.58
CA GLU A 47 7.64 -2.94 -8.85
C GLU A 47 6.39 -3.82 -8.89
N ALA A 48 6.13 -4.62 -7.84
CA ALA A 48 4.92 -5.44 -7.74
C ALA A 48 3.64 -4.64 -7.87
N VAL A 49 3.52 -3.59 -7.07
CA VAL A 49 2.34 -2.72 -7.08
C VAL A 49 2.20 -1.99 -8.42
N SER A 50 3.32 -1.55 -9.03
CA SER A 50 3.34 -0.91 -10.34
C SER A 50 2.80 -1.83 -11.43
N ASP A 51 3.27 -3.09 -11.46
CA ASP A 51 2.82 -4.08 -12.43
C ASP A 51 1.36 -4.45 -12.22
N THR A 52 0.94 -4.69 -10.96
CA THR A 52 -0.45 -5.07 -10.66
C THR A 52 -1.43 -3.99 -11.09
N PHE A 53 -1.10 -2.72 -10.85
CA PHE A 53 -1.96 -1.60 -11.24
C PHE A 53 -1.69 -1.11 -12.66
N ASN A 54 -0.62 -1.56 -13.32
CA ASN A 54 -0.12 -1.01 -14.58
C ASN A 54 -0.02 0.54 -14.50
N MET A 55 0.73 1.02 -13.50
CA MET A 55 0.95 2.42 -13.16
C MET A 55 2.39 2.61 -12.68
N ASP A 56 3.00 3.77 -12.95
CA ASP A 56 4.36 4.04 -12.45
C ASP A 56 4.33 4.45 -10.96
N ILE A 57 4.53 3.49 -10.06
CA ILE A 57 4.50 3.68 -8.60
C ILE A 57 5.90 3.43 -8.05
N LYS A 58 6.66 4.52 -7.85
CA LYS A 58 8.03 4.45 -7.36
C LYS A 58 8.13 4.09 -5.88
N MET A 59 9.24 3.45 -5.50
CA MET A 59 9.65 3.37 -4.11
C MET A 59 9.87 4.79 -3.58
N ASN A 60 9.35 5.08 -2.39
CA ASN A 60 9.51 6.36 -1.73
C ASN A 60 9.44 6.15 -0.22
N ARG A 61 10.59 5.92 0.41
CA ARG A 61 10.70 5.61 1.84
C ARG A 61 10.60 6.90 2.67
N ILE A 62 9.38 7.31 2.97
CA ILE A 62 9.07 8.51 3.75
C ILE A 62 8.30 8.18 5.02
N ASN A 63 8.41 9.06 6.02
CA ASN A 63 7.54 9.02 7.19
C ASN A 63 6.20 9.69 6.85
N PHE A 64 5.34 8.96 6.14
CA PHE A 64 4.01 9.43 5.75
C PHE A 64 3.14 9.59 7.00
N LYS A 65 2.41 10.69 7.11
CA LYS A 65 1.47 10.94 8.22
C LYS A 65 0.06 11.07 7.65
N GLN A 66 -0.79 10.09 7.92
CA GLN A 66 -2.15 10.08 7.38
C GLN A 66 -3.05 11.09 8.10
N GLU A 67 -3.71 11.93 7.32
CA GLU A 67 -4.69 12.92 7.78
C GLU A 67 -6.06 12.29 8.05
N VAL A 68 -6.89 12.93 8.89
CA VAL A 68 -8.27 12.48 9.13
C VAL A 68 -9.05 12.55 7.81
N GLY A 69 -9.78 11.49 7.47
CA GLY A 69 -10.49 11.32 6.20
C GLY A 69 -9.59 10.90 5.03
N GLN A 70 -8.28 10.79 5.22
CA GLN A 70 -7.38 10.36 4.15
C GLN A 70 -7.41 8.84 4.00
N LYS A 71 -7.44 8.39 2.74
CA LYS A 71 -7.44 6.97 2.36
C LYS A 71 -6.06 6.52 1.89
N ALA A 72 -5.79 5.24 2.04
CA ALA A 72 -4.60 4.58 1.54
C ALA A 72 -4.94 3.22 0.94
N ILE A 73 -4.28 2.89 -0.18
CA ILE A 73 -4.22 1.54 -0.73
C ILE A 73 -3.01 0.85 -0.11
N VAL A 74 -3.24 -0.27 0.55
CA VAL A 74 -2.22 -0.96 1.32
C VAL A 74 -1.94 -2.31 0.70
N PHE A 75 -0.70 -2.52 0.27
CA PHE A 75 -0.17 -3.82 -0.11
C PHE A 75 0.04 -4.66 1.16
N LYS A 76 -0.55 -5.86 1.19
CA LYS A 76 -0.49 -6.76 2.34
C LYS A 76 -0.08 -8.16 1.87
N LEU A 77 1.14 -8.57 2.24
CA LEU A 77 1.56 -9.96 2.09
C LEU A 77 0.63 -10.88 2.89
N ASN A 78 0.36 -12.06 2.33
CA ASN A 78 -0.49 -13.06 2.96
C ASN A 78 0.20 -13.74 4.15
N GLU A 79 1.54 -13.80 4.12
CA GLU A 79 2.36 -14.35 5.20
C GLU A 79 3.37 -13.32 5.71
N ARG A 80 3.80 -13.50 6.96
CA ARG A 80 4.80 -12.62 7.59
C ARG A 80 6.20 -13.15 7.28
N PRO A 81 7.05 -12.38 6.59
CA PRO A 81 8.43 -12.78 6.34
C PRO A 81 9.24 -12.86 7.63
N GLU A 82 10.36 -13.60 7.57
CA GLU A 82 11.37 -13.61 8.62
C GLU A 82 11.94 -12.21 8.88
N GLU A 83 12.41 -12.00 10.10
CA GLU A 83 12.98 -10.72 10.51
C GLU A 83 14.21 -10.35 9.66
N GLY A 84 14.26 -9.08 9.23
CA GLY A 84 15.38 -8.56 8.43
C GLY A 84 15.41 -9.02 6.97
N ARG A 85 14.48 -9.89 6.53
CA ARG A 85 14.47 -10.42 5.17
C ARG A 85 13.97 -9.37 4.17
N ILE A 86 14.79 -9.08 3.16
CA ILE A 86 14.41 -8.30 1.98
C ILE A 86 13.98 -9.29 0.90
N LEU A 87 12.73 -9.21 0.46
CA LEU A 87 12.16 -10.11 -0.54
C LEU A 87 12.45 -9.63 -1.96
N SER A 88 12.79 -10.58 -2.83
CA SER A 88 12.77 -10.41 -4.28
C SER A 88 11.35 -10.44 -4.83
N ARG A 89 11.17 -10.03 -6.09
CA ARG A 89 9.86 -10.09 -6.75
C ARG A 89 9.29 -11.50 -6.80
N LYS A 90 10.11 -12.51 -7.08
CA LYS A 90 9.68 -13.90 -7.15
C LYS A 90 9.12 -14.38 -5.80
N GLU A 91 9.80 -14.07 -4.71
CA GLU A 91 9.34 -14.45 -3.37
C GLU A 91 8.05 -13.74 -2.97
N ILE A 92 7.85 -12.48 -3.39
CA ILE A 92 6.60 -11.76 -3.19
C ILE A 92 5.42 -12.47 -3.88
N GLU A 93 5.62 -12.93 -5.12
CA GLU A 93 4.58 -13.65 -5.87
C GLU A 93 4.30 -15.03 -5.29
N GLU A 94 5.33 -15.74 -4.80
CA GLU A 94 5.17 -17.05 -4.14
C GLU A 94 4.38 -16.95 -2.83
N ILE A 95 4.67 -15.93 -2.01
CA ILE A 95 3.91 -15.65 -0.78
C ILE A 95 2.48 -15.19 -1.12
N GLY A 96 2.34 -14.45 -2.23
CA GLY A 96 1.11 -13.81 -2.62
C GLY A 96 0.75 -12.61 -1.72
N TYR A 97 -0.17 -11.80 -2.22
CA TYR A 97 -0.60 -10.59 -1.54
C TYR A 97 -2.04 -10.24 -1.86
N SER A 98 -2.59 -9.37 -1.01
CA SER A 98 -3.88 -8.73 -1.21
C SER A 98 -3.75 -7.22 -1.01
N PHE A 99 -4.76 -6.49 -1.48
CA PHE A 99 -4.86 -5.05 -1.24
C PHE A 99 -5.95 -4.77 -0.22
N LYS A 100 -5.68 -3.81 0.67
CA LYS A 100 -6.66 -3.26 1.60
C LYS A 100 -6.87 -1.78 1.32
N LEU A 101 -8.08 -1.30 1.56
CA LEU A 101 -8.38 0.11 1.71
C LEU A 101 -8.31 0.46 3.19
N MET A 102 -7.47 1.43 3.54
CA MET A 102 -7.32 1.94 4.90
C MET A 102 -7.72 3.41 4.94
N GLU A 103 -8.66 3.76 5.82
CA GLU A 103 -9.14 5.12 6.01
C GLU A 103 -8.96 5.53 7.46
N ARG A 104 -8.36 6.70 7.68
CA ARG A 104 -8.29 7.30 9.02
C ARG A 104 -9.60 8.03 9.30
N LEU A 105 -10.33 7.59 10.32
CA LEU A 105 -11.62 8.17 10.70
C LEU A 105 -11.48 9.30 11.72
N GLU A 106 -10.50 9.19 12.62
CA GLU A 106 -10.25 10.10 13.74
C GLU A 106 -8.75 10.34 13.94
#